data_AF-A0A3M1WCJ4-F1
#
_entry.id   AF-A0A3M1WCJ4-F1
#
_cell.length_a   1.000
_cell.length_b   1.000
_cell.length_c   1.000
_cell.angle_alpha   90.00
_cell.angle_beta   90.00
_cell.angle_gamma   90.00
#
_symmetry.space_group_name_H-M   'P 1'
#
loop_
_entity.id
_entity.type
_entity.pdbx_description
1 polymer ?
#
loop_
_entity_poly.entity_id
_entity_poly.type
_entity_poly.pdbx_seq_one_letter_code
_entity_poly.pdbx_strand_id
1 'polypeptide(L)'
;MGVGGISPWSLILILLIVVLLFGTKKLRNIGGDLGSAIKNFKQSMKEGEEEAKSGGEAGKLPGDTTEGQVIEAKAEHKDKSES
;
A
#
# COMPACT_ATOMS: atom_id res chain seq x y z
N MET A 1 9.06 -36.30 0.30
CA MET A 1 9.78 -35.19 -0.35
C MET A 1 8.96 -33.92 -0.17
N GLY A 2 9.01 -33.33 1.04
CA GLY A 2 8.30 -32.09 1.32
C GLY A 2 9.03 -30.89 0.71
N VAL A 3 8.33 -29.77 0.59
CA VAL A 3 8.82 -28.44 0.18
C VAL A 3 9.97 -27.87 1.05
N GLY A 4 10.63 -28.68 1.89
CA GLY A 4 11.72 -28.30 2.80
C GLY A 4 13.09 -28.07 2.13
N GLY A 5 13.14 -27.93 0.80
CA GLY A 5 14.34 -27.52 0.06
C GLY A 5 14.36 -26.04 -0.32
N ILE A 6 13.21 -25.34 -0.21
CA ILE A 6 13.14 -23.91 -0.49
C ILE A 6 13.48 -23.18 0.80
N SER A 7 14.78 -22.93 1.01
CA SER A 7 15.24 -22.11 2.11
C SER A 7 14.67 -20.70 1.97
N PRO A 8 14.12 -20.08 3.04
CA PRO A 8 13.68 -18.69 3.02
C PRO A 8 14.76 -17.72 2.50
N TRP A 9 16.03 -18.08 2.70
CA TRP A 9 17.19 -17.35 2.17
C TRP A 9 17.25 -17.31 0.64
N SER A 10 16.86 -18.40 -0.03
CA SER A 10 16.83 -18.47 -1.50
C SER A 10 15.73 -17.57 -2.07
N LEU A 11 14.58 -17.47 -1.40
CA LEU A 11 13.47 -16.60 -1.82
C LEU A 11 13.87 -15.12 -1.78
N ILE A 12 14.63 -14.69 -0.77
CA ILE A 12 15.14 -13.31 -0.65
C ILE A 12 16.08 -12.97 -1.81
N LEU A 13 16.99 -13.89 -2.16
CA LEU A 13 17.93 -13.69 -3.27
C LEU A 13 17.19 -13.55 -4.61
N ILE A 14 16.19 -14.41 -4.85
CA ILE A 14 15.35 -14.36 -6.05
C ILE A 14 14.56 -13.05 -6.09
N LEU A 15 13.96 -12.64 -4.97
CA LEU A 15 13.23 -11.38 -4.87
C LEU A 15 14.11 -10.18 -5.23
N LEU A 16 15.36 -10.17 -4.76
CA LEU A 16 16.32 -9.11 -5.06
C LEU A 16 16.61 -9.01 -6.56
N ILE A 17 16.81 -10.16 -7.22
CA ILE A 17 17.00 -10.20 -8.68
C ILE A 17 15.76 -9.68 -9.41
N VAL A 18 14.56 -10.11 -9.01
CA VAL A 18 13.30 -9.62 -9.61
C VAL A 18 13.16 -8.11 -9.46
N VAL A 19 13.46 -7.56 -8.27
CA VAL A 19 13.43 -6.10 -8.03
C VAL A 19 14.42 -5.36 -8.93
N LEU A 20 15.61 -5.91 -9.18
CA LEU A 20 16.60 -5.31 -10.07
C LEU A 20 16.17 -5.37 -11.55
N LEU A 21 15.56 -6.47 -11.99
CA LEU A 21 15.10 -6.63 -13.38
C LEU A 21 13.91 -5.73 -13.71
N PHE A 22 12.92 -5.68 -12.83
CA PHE A 22 11.70 -4.90 -13.05
C PHE A 22 11.84 -3.45 -12.58
N GLY A 23 12.80 -3.17 -11.70
CA GLY A 23 12.96 -1.90 -11.01
C GLY A 23 11.91 -1.67 -9.91
N THR A 24 12.26 -0.88 -8.90
CA THR A 24 11.38 -0.55 -7.77
C THR A 24 10.14 0.25 -8.19
N LYS A 25 10.23 1.03 -9.28
CA LYS A 25 9.13 1.89 -9.76
C LYS A 25 7.93 1.08 -10.29
N LYS A 26 8.18 0.04 -11.10
CA LYS A 26 7.11 -0.87 -11.58
C LYS A 26 6.54 -1.69 -10.45
N LEU A 27 7.41 -2.20 -9.57
CA LEU A 27 6.99 -3.00 -8.42
C LEU A 27 6.16 -2.19 -7.42
N ARG A 28 6.47 -0.91 -7.20
CA ARG A 28 5.67 -0.01 -6.35
C ARG A 28 4.31 0.30 -6.96
N ASN A 29 4.27 0.56 -8.28
CA ASN A 29 3.02 0.86 -8.97
C ASN A 29 2.03 -0.31 -8.88
N ILE A 30 2.49 -1.52 -9.22
CA ILE A 30 1.66 -2.74 -9.18
C ILE A 30 1.44 -3.21 -7.73
N GLY A 31 2.45 -3.08 -6.88
CA GLY A 31 2.39 -3.48 -5.47
C GLY A 31 1.45 -2.62 -4.63
N GLY A 32 1.25 -1.35 -4.98
CA GLY A 32 0.27 -0.48 -4.32
C GLY A 32 -1.16 -0.97 -4.54
N ASP A 33 -1.52 -1.30 -5.78
CA ASP A 33 -2.87 -1.79 -6.14
C ASP A 33 -3.13 -3.17 -5.52
N LEU A 34 -2.18 -4.10 -5.68
CA LEU A 34 -2.27 -5.44 -5.10
C LEU A 34 -2.25 -5.40 -3.57
N GLY A 35 -1.42 -4.55 -2.97
CA GLY A 35 -1.32 -4.39 -1.53
C GLY A 35 -2.60 -3.84 -0.92
N SER A 36 -3.25 -2.89 -1.59
CA SER A 36 -4.54 -2.33 -1.16
C SER A 36 -5.66 -3.38 -1.21
N ALA A 37 -5.72 -4.17 -2.29
CA ALA A 37 -6.68 -5.27 -2.41
C ALA A 37 -6.48 -6.33 -1.32
N ILE A 38 -5.23 -6.74 -1.06
CA ILE A 38 -4.90 -7.73 -0.02
C ILE A 38 -5.17 -7.16 1.39
N LYS A 39 -4.90 -5.86 1.63
CA LYS A 39 -5.20 -5.20 2.90
C LYS A 39 -6.69 -5.22 3.22
N ASN A 40 -7.53 -4.83 2.25
CA ASN A 40 -8.98 -4.86 2.39
C ASN A 40 -9.48 -6.29 2.61
N PHE A 41 -8.96 -7.26 1.83
CA PHE A 41 -9.31 -8.67 2.00
C PHE A 41 -8.96 -9.19 3.40
N LYS A 42 -7.76 -8.91 3.91
CA LYS A 42 -7.34 -9.29 5.26
C LYS A 42 -8.20 -8.63 6.34
N GLN A 43 -8.58 -7.37 6.13
CA GLN A 43 -9.42 -6.62 7.06
C GLN A 43 -10.83 -7.20 7.12
N SER A 44 -11.48 -7.46 5.98
CA SER A 44 -12.81 -8.08 5.93
C SER A 44 -12.80 -9.52 6.48
N MET A 45 -11.73 -10.28 6.27
CA MET A 45 -11.59 -11.60 6.89
C MET A 45 -11.50 -11.49 8.41
N LYS A 46 -10.72 -10.55 8.93
CA LYS A 46 -10.58 -10.33 10.36
C LYS A 46 -11.89 -9.84 10.98
N GLU A 47 -12.61 -8.93 10.32
CA GLU A 47 -13.93 -8.45 10.73
C GLU A 47 -14.95 -9.59 10.78
N GLY A 48 -14.97 -10.49 9.78
CA GLY A 48 -15.83 -11.67 9.79
C GLY A 48 -15.47 -12.72 10.87
N GLU A 49 -14.18 -12.87 11.21
CA GLU A 49 -13.75 -13.71 12.33
C GLU A 49 -14.06 -13.09 13.70
N GLU A 50 -14.05 -11.75 13.81
CA GLU A 50 -14.40 -11.00 15.01
C GLU A 50 -15.93 -11.00 15.24
N GLU A 51 -16.72 -10.84 14.17
CA GLU A 51 -18.19 -10.93 14.17
C GLU A 51 -18.69 -12.34 14.52
N ALA A 52 -17.92 -13.39 14.17
CA ALA A 52 -18.20 -14.76 14.60
C ALA A 52 -17.87 -15.03 16.08
N LYS A 53 -17.11 -14.15 16.76
CA LYS A 53 -16.66 -14.33 18.16
C LYS A 53 -17.25 -13.33 19.14
N SER A 54 -17.75 -12.19 18.69
CA SER A 54 -18.36 -11.17 19.55
C SER A 54 -19.58 -10.58 18.84
N GLY A 55 -20.77 -10.88 19.36
CA GLY A 55 -21.99 -10.22 18.92
C GLY A 55 -21.90 -8.73 19.20
N GLY A 56 -21.79 -7.94 18.13
CA GLY A 56 -22.08 -6.51 18.06
C GLY A 56 -21.04 -5.58 18.69
N GLU A 57 -20.23 -4.92 17.86
CA GLU A 57 -19.90 -3.51 18.01
C GLU A 57 -19.37 -2.95 16.67
N ALA A 58 -20.09 -1.97 16.13
CA ALA A 58 -19.73 -1.27 14.91
C ALA A 58 -18.57 -0.30 15.17
N GLY A 59 -17.54 -0.31 14.32
CA GLY A 59 -16.73 0.87 14.07
C GLY A 59 -15.21 0.65 14.04
N LYS A 60 -14.65 0.61 12.82
CA LYS A 60 -13.46 1.42 12.45
C LYS A 60 -13.20 1.35 10.95
N LEU A 61 -13.60 2.39 10.21
CA LEU A 61 -12.96 2.73 8.95
C LEU A 61 -11.65 3.47 9.29
N PRO A 62 -10.46 2.96 8.94
CA PRO A 62 -9.31 3.81 8.68
C PRO A 62 -9.48 4.32 7.24
N GLY A 63 -9.69 5.61 7.03
CA GLY A 63 -8.69 6.61 7.35
C GLY A 63 -7.95 6.94 6.06
N ASP A 64 -8.41 8.01 5.45
CA ASP A 64 -7.78 8.80 4.40
C ASP A 64 -6.23 8.81 4.49
N THR A 65 -5.55 8.43 3.39
CA THR A 65 -4.20 8.94 3.07
C THR A 65 -3.98 8.80 1.56
N THR A 66 -4.60 9.69 0.79
CA THR A 66 -4.04 10.09 -0.52
C THR A 66 -3.55 11.53 -0.37
N GLU A 67 -2.56 11.76 0.50
CA GLU A 67 -1.73 12.96 0.42
C GLU A 67 -0.71 12.75 -0.70
N GLY A 68 -1.21 12.92 -1.92
CA GLY A 68 -0.44 13.01 -3.15
C GLY A 68 -0.89 14.22 -3.97
N GLN A 69 -1.25 15.33 -3.31
CA GLN A 69 -1.47 16.60 -4.00
C GLN A 69 -0.08 17.21 -4.29
N VAL A 70 0.44 16.87 -5.46
CA VAL A 70 1.38 17.72 -6.19
C VAL A 70 0.72 19.10 -6.34
N ILE A 71 1.14 20.06 -5.52
CA ILE A 71 0.85 21.47 -5.74
C ILE A 71 1.63 21.93 -6.98
N GLU A 72 0.92 21.88 -8.09
CA GLU A 72 1.24 22.45 -9.37
C GLU A 72 1.28 23.99 -9.27
N ALA A 73 2.35 24.56 -9.82
CA ALA A 73 2.50 25.92 -10.34
C ALA A 73 1.80 27.09 -9.62
N LYS A 74 2.60 27.95 -8.98
CA LYS A 74 2.32 29.39 -8.97
C LYS A 74 3.55 30.19 -9.40
N ALA A 75 3.75 30.22 -10.71
CA ALA A 75 4.37 31.36 -11.37
C ALA A 75 3.24 32.16 -12.03
N GLU A 76 2.79 33.25 -11.39
CA GLU A 76 2.52 34.49 -12.12
C GLU A 76 2.38 35.71 -11.20
N HIS A 77 2.66 36.83 -11.84
CA HIS A 77 3.03 38.16 -11.43
C HIS A 77 1.81 39.11 -11.43
N LYS A 78 1.68 39.99 -10.42
CA LYS A 78 1.07 41.34 -10.50
C LYS A 78 1.12 42.00 -9.10
N ASP A 79 1.94 43.03 -8.90
CA ASP A 79 1.68 44.47 -9.12
C ASP A 79 0.79 45.11 -8.04
N LYS A 80 1.40 46.10 -7.37
CA LYS A 80 0.84 47.37 -6.85
C LYS A 80 0.36 47.54 -5.39
N SER A 81 0.77 48.71 -4.89
CA SER A 81 0.04 49.65 -4.00
C SER A 81 0.11 49.32 -2.50
N GLU A 82 1.01 49.99 -1.79
CA GLU A 82 0.77 51.18 -0.95
C GLU A 82 0.19 50.84 0.43
N SER A 83 1.04 51.02 1.46
CA SER A 83 0.80 51.87 2.63
C SER A 83 2.11 52.00 3.42
#